data_AF-A0A1X7UI66-F1
#
_entry.id   AF-A0A1X7UI66-F1
#
_cell.length_a   1.000
_cell.length_b   1.000
_cell.length_c   1.000
_cell.angle_alpha   90.00
_cell.angle_beta   90.00
_cell.angle_gamma   90.00
#
_symmetry.space_group_name_H-M   'P 1'
#
loop_
_entity.id
_entity.type
_entity.pdbx_description
1 polymer ?
#
loop_
_entity_poly.entity_id
_entity_poly.type
_entity_poly.pdbx_seq_one_letter_code
_entity_poly.pdbx_strand_id
1 'polypeptide(L)'
;MECNGGNSNCVKAYSDGPGIEDTDLALYVYGINVNCGGGTIAFASACQLEDQYDRPISGIINFCPSNINDDEQVFQVAKHKVFHVLGFSNNLYPWYRDENGNPRTSRDANGNPPTDANGQYVAANNTVKMVNLTDWQTRFGPMNKTVTQLVTPKIVEIARRHFNCDTLEGVQLEDQGGSGTAGSHWEKRLLNYEAMTGIISENFAFSNFSYALLEDSGNQPIAPFCDFFTDNEFNPQNLSCNIDRTAVAFCNFVDNYLYVASFVSIPREYQYFNSGANFNSTCTN
;
A
#
# COMPACT_ATOMS: atom_id res chain seq x y z
N MET A 1 12.96 -33.69 8.13
CA MET A 1 11.64 -33.75 7.44
C MET A 1 10.65 -33.04 8.33
N GLU A 2 9.92 -32.08 7.78
CA GLU A 2 8.84 -31.40 8.49
C GLU A 2 7.53 -31.80 7.84
N CYS A 3 6.56 -32.18 8.65
CA CYS A 3 5.29 -32.73 8.21
C CYS A 3 4.17 -31.90 8.83
N ASN A 4 3.36 -31.24 7.99
CA ASN A 4 2.27 -30.40 8.48
C ASN A 4 1.03 -31.28 8.74
N GLY A 5 0.73 -31.56 10.01
CA GLY A 5 -0.50 -32.26 10.44
C GLY A 5 -0.58 -33.77 10.18
N GLY A 6 0.45 -34.41 9.60
CA GLY A 6 0.53 -35.88 9.44
C GLY A 6 1.61 -36.36 8.45
N ASN A 7 1.93 -37.66 8.45
CA ASN A 7 3.01 -38.30 7.66
C ASN A 7 2.83 -38.26 6.12
N SER A 8 1.73 -37.71 5.61
CA SER A 8 1.43 -37.66 4.17
C SER A 8 1.93 -36.39 3.46
N ASN A 9 2.24 -35.32 4.20
CA ASN A 9 2.73 -34.05 3.66
C ASN A 9 4.06 -33.65 4.33
N CYS A 10 5.08 -34.48 4.14
CA CYS A 10 6.42 -34.25 4.65
C CYS A 10 7.32 -33.64 3.57
N VAL A 11 7.84 -32.44 3.81
CA VAL A 11 8.90 -31.85 3.00
C VAL A 11 10.26 -32.17 3.59
N LYS A 12 11.28 -32.24 2.72
CA LYS A 12 12.67 -32.48 3.12
C LYS A 12 13.17 -31.25 3.87
N ALA A 13 12.92 -31.19 5.18
CA ALA A 13 13.51 -30.17 6.04
C ALA A 13 15.02 -30.37 6.05
N TYR A 14 15.73 -29.38 5.54
CA TYR A 14 17.16 -29.23 5.69
C TYR A 14 17.43 -28.81 7.13
N SER A 15 18.55 -29.24 7.71
CA SER A 15 18.99 -28.67 8.99
C SER A 15 19.20 -27.17 8.82
N ASP A 16 18.80 -26.39 9.80
CA ASP A 16 19.08 -24.96 9.82
C ASP A 16 20.55 -24.71 9.50
N GLY A 17 20.79 -23.89 8.48
CA GLY A 17 22.13 -23.45 8.14
C GLY A 17 22.62 -22.43 9.16
N PRO A 18 23.89 -21.99 9.06
CA PRO A 18 24.42 -20.94 9.93
C PRO A 18 23.70 -19.57 9.78
N GLY A 19 22.79 -19.43 8.81
CA GLY A 19 22.14 -18.18 8.48
C GLY A 19 23.08 -17.21 7.77
N ILE A 20 22.71 -15.93 7.77
CA ILE A 20 23.55 -14.83 7.29
C ILE A 20 23.82 -13.94 8.51
N GLU A 21 25.09 -13.80 8.88
CA GLU A 21 25.49 -12.97 10.02
C GLU A 21 25.22 -11.47 9.75
N ASP A 22 25.00 -10.70 10.81
CA ASP A 22 24.80 -9.23 10.77
C ASP A 22 23.78 -8.76 9.72
N THR A 23 22.69 -9.51 9.53
CA THR A 23 21.69 -9.25 8.49
C THR A 23 20.27 -9.20 9.06
N ASP A 24 19.62 -8.06 8.89
CA ASP A 24 18.21 -7.85 9.28
C ASP A 24 17.20 -8.28 8.21
N LEU A 25 17.61 -8.23 6.93
CA LEU A 25 16.76 -8.56 5.78
C LEU A 25 17.60 -9.11 4.62
N ALA A 26 17.26 -10.30 4.15
CA ALA A 26 17.81 -10.86 2.91
C ALA A 26 16.86 -10.61 1.72
N LEU A 27 17.31 -9.87 0.72
CA LEU A 27 16.51 -9.55 -0.46
C LEU A 27 17.02 -10.29 -1.70
N TYR A 28 16.16 -11.14 -2.27
CA TYR A 28 16.47 -11.87 -3.50
C TYR A 28 15.87 -11.13 -4.70
N VAL A 29 16.73 -10.62 -5.58
CA VAL A 29 16.33 -9.80 -6.72
C VAL A 29 16.47 -10.59 -8.02
N TYR A 30 15.41 -10.59 -8.82
CA TYR A 30 15.33 -11.25 -10.12
C TYR A 30 14.93 -10.27 -11.23
N GLY A 31 15.30 -10.62 -12.46
CA GLY A 31 14.93 -9.90 -13.68
C GLY A 31 14.38 -10.86 -14.72
N ILE A 32 13.30 -11.59 -14.41
CA ILE A 32 12.72 -12.61 -15.29
C ILE A 32 11.27 -12.28 -15.64
N ASN A 33 10.85 -12.69 -16.84
CA ASN A 33 9.49 -12.45 -17.35
C ASN A 33 8.46 -13.46 -16.80
N VAL A 34 8.35 -13.54 -15.48
CA VAL A 34 7.33 -14.34 -14.76
C VAL A 34 6.37 -13.38 -14.07
N ASN A 35 5.06 -13.64 -14.14
CA ASN A 35 4.01 -12.79 -13.56
C ASN A 35 4.05 -11.31 -14.04
N CYS A 36 4.51 -11.06 -15.26
CA CYS A 36 4.63 -9.72 -15.86
C CYS A 36 3.40 -9.27 -16.67
N GLY A 37 2.22 -9.83 -16.36
CA GLY A 37 0.98 -9.50 -17.06
C GLY A 37 0.47 -8.10 -16.74
N GLY A 38 -0.37 -7.53 -17.61
CA GLY A 38 -1.11 -6.29 -17.33
C GLY A 38 -0.26 -5.03 -17.15
N GLY A 39 0.95 -4.98 -17.73
CA GLY A 39 1.87 -3.83 -17.58
C GLY A 39 2.65 -3.83 -16.25
N THR A 40 2.66 -4.94 -15.51
CA THR A 40 3.43 -5.07 -14.26
C THR A 40 4.92 -4.84 -14.50
N ILE A 41 5.50 -3.83 -13.86
CA ILE A 41 6.94 -3.50 -13.95
C ILE A 41 7.75 -4.37 -13.00
N ALA A 42 7.23 -4.64 -11.81
CA ALA A 42 7.84 -5.52 -10.82
C ALA A 42 6.79 -6.03 -9.84
N PHE A 43 7.06 -7.16 -9.18
CA PHE A 43 6.32 -7.63 -8.01
C PHE A 43 7.28 -7.97 -6.89
N ALA A 44 6.77 -7.94 -5.66
CA ALA A 44 7.54 -8.28 -4.48
C ALA A 44 6.66 -8.87 -3.38
N SER A 45 7.30 -9.64 -2.49
CA SER A 45 6.66 -10.25 -1.34
C SER A 45 7.69 -10.52 -0.27
N ALA A 46 7.28 -10.43 1.00
CA ALA A 46 7.98 -11.11 2.07
C ALA A 46 7.92 -12.62 1.85
N CYS A 47 9.01 -13.31 2.18
CA CYS A 47 9.15 -14.76 2.04
C CYS A 47 9.18 -15.46 3.39
N GLN A 48 9.83 -14.85 4.38
CA GLN A 48 9.97 -15.40 5.71
C GLN A 48 9.84 -14.29 6.74
N LEU A 49 9.10 -14.59 7.79
CA LEU A 49 9.03 -13.80 9.01
C LEU A 49 9.91 -14.50 10.06
N GLU A 50 10.56 -13.74 10.94
CA GLU A 50 11.19 -14.33 12.12
C GLU A 50 10.15 -14.83 13.14
N ASP A 51 10.57 -15.73 14.02
CA ASP A 51 9.73 -16.43 14.99
C ASP A 51 9.33 -15.57 16.21
N GLN A 52 10.17 -14.60 16.59
CA GLN A 52 9.97 -13.85 17.82
C GLN A 52 8.95 -12.71 17.66
N TYR A 53 9.14 -11.86 16.66
CA TYR A 53 8.36 -10.65 16.43
C TYR A 53 7.64 -10.61 15.07
N ASP A 54 7.60 -11.71 14.32
CA ASP A 54 6.93 -11.79 13.01
C ASP A 54 7.43 -10.75 11.98
N ARG A 55 8.66 -10.24 12.18
CA ARG A 55 9.27 -9.26 11.28
C ARG A 55 9.71 -9.95 9.98
N PRO A 56 9.46 -9.36 8.80
CA PRO A 56 10.04 -9.86 7.55
C PRO A 56 11.58 -9.87 7.60
N ILE A 57 12.17 -11.05 7.44
CA ILE A 57 13.63 -11.26 7.41
C ILE A 57 14.13 -11.72 6.04
N SER A 58 13.23 -12.11 5.14
CA SER A 58 13.58 -12.29 3.74
C SER A 58 12.43 -11.90 2.82
N GLY A 59 12.77 -11.48 1.62
CA GLY A 59 11.80 -11.17 0.58
C GLY A 59 12.37 -11.29 -0.82
N ILE A 60 11.46 -11.29 -1.79
CA ILE A 60 11.79 -11.33 -3.21
C ILE A 60 11.33 -10.05 -3.89
N ILE A 61 12.11 -9.60 -4.88
CA ILE A 61 11.67 -8.63 -5.87
C ILE A 61 11.98 -9.21 -7.24
N ASN A 62 10.98 -9.28 -8.11
CA ASN A 62 11.20 -9.60 -9.51
C ASN A 62 10.82 -8.41 -10.38
N PHE A 63 11.78 -7.96 -11.17
CA PHE A 63 11.62 -6.97 -12.21
C PHE A 63 11.26 -7.66 -13.53
N CYS A 64 10.35 -7.05 -14.29
CA CYS A 64 9.88 -7.52 -15.58
C CYS A 64 10.63 -6.79 -16.71
N PRO A 65 11.71 -7.35 -17.29
CA PRO A 65 12.58 -6.60 -18.20
C PRO A 65 11.85 -6.04 -19.42
N SER A 66 10.81 -6.72 -19.89
CA SER A 66 10.01 -6.28 -21.04
C SER A 66 9.20 -5.01 -20.80
N ASN A 67 8.99 -4.60 -19.55
CA ASN A 67 8.18 -3.45 -19.15
C ASN A 67 9.03 -2.31 -18.55
N ILE A 68 10.37 -2.44 -18.57
CA ILE A 68 11.30 -1.45 -18.03
C ILE A 68 11.90 -0.65 -19.18
N ASN A 69 11.70 0.66 -19.16
CA ASN A 69 12.17 1.57 -20.21
C ASN A 69 13.10 2.67 -19.71
N ASP A 70 13.28 2.80 -18.39
CA ASP A 70 14.04 3.87 -17.75
C ASP A 70 14.68 3.38 -16.43
N ASP A 71 15.95 3.70 -16.22
CA ASP A 71 16.71 3.32 -15.03
C ASP A 71 16.18 4.04 -13.77
N GLU A 72 15.73 5.29 -13.90
CA GLU A 72 15.15 6.02 -12.77
C GLU A 72 13.83 5.37 -12.32
N GLN A 73 13.03 4.90 -13.27
CA GLN A 73 11.83 4.12 -12.98
C GLN A 73 12.15 2.84 -12.19
N VAL A 74 13.24 2.14 -12.52
CA VAL A 74 13.66 0.93 -11.78
C VAL A 74 13.96 1.26 -10.33
N PHE A 75 14.74 2.31 -10.07
CA PHE A 75 15.12 2.69 -8.72
C PHE A 75 13.91 3.01 -7.84
N GLN A 76 12.92 3.68 -8.42
CA GLN A 76 11.72 4.10 -7.70
C GLN A 76 10.74 2.95 -7.48
N VAL A 77 10.56 2.10 -8.49
CA VAL A 77 9.81 0.85 -8.34
C VAL A 77 10.49 -0.04 -7.31
N ALA A 78 11.83 -0.13 -7.29
CA ALA A 78 12.56 -0.91 -6.29
C ALA A 78 12.20 -0.47 -4.87
N LYS A 79 12.25 0.84 -4.58
CA LYS A 79 11.86 1.36 -3.26
C LYS A 79 10.43 0.98 -2.92
N HIS A 80 9.48 1.21 -3.82
CA HIS A 80 8.08 0.83 -3.62
C HIS A 80 7.93 -0.67 -3.32
N LYS A 81 8.68 -1.52 -4.03
CA LYS A 81 8.66 -2.97 -3.81
C LYS A 81 9.32 -3.41 -2.51
N VAL A 82 10.32 -2.67 -2.02
CA VAL A 82 10.88 -2.88 -0.68
C VAL A 82 9.85 -2.63 0.42
N PHE A 83 8.97 -1.64 0.29
CA PHE A 83 7.91 -1.40 1.29
C PHE A 83 6.93 -2.58 1.41
N HIS A 84 6.58 -3.25 0.30
CA HIS A 84 5.77 -4.47 0.37
C HIS A 84 6.48 -5.61 1.10
N VAL A 85 7.80 -5.76 0.89
CA VAL A 85 8.62 -6.76 1.59
C VAL A 85 8.67 -6.45 3.09
N LEU A 86 8.81 -5.18 3.46
CA LEU A 86 8.99 -4.75 4.85
C LEU A 86 7.71 -4.80 5.69
N GLY A 87 6.53 -4.81 5.07
CA GLY A 87 5.29 -4.88 5.85
C GLY A 87 4.04 -4.33 5.17
N PHE A 88 4.17 -3.54 4.09
CA PHE A 88 3.01 -2.95 3.42
C PHE A 88 2.38 -3.94 2.42
N SER A 89 1.81 -5.01 2.95
CA SER A 89 1.04 -5.98 2.17
C SER A 89 -0.14 -6.48 2.97
N ASN A 90 -1.29 -6.67 2.33
CA ASN A 90 -2.51 -7.14 3.01
C ASN A 90 -2.35 -8.44 3.80
N ASN A 91 -1.51 -9.35 3.33
CA ASN A 91 -1.18 -10.62 3.99
C ASN A 91 -0.23 -10.46 5.20
N LEU A 92 0.37 -9.29 5.41
CA LEU A 92 1.29 -9.00 6.51
C LEU A 92 0.61 -8.27 7.67
N TYR A 93 -0.48 -7.52 7.44
CA TYR A 93 -1.22 -6.86 8.53
C TYR A 93 -1.67 -7.78 9.67
N PRO A 94 -2.11 -9.03 9.42
CA PRO A 94 -2.44 -9.96 10.50
C PRO A 94 -1.26 -10.23 11.43
N TRP A 95 -0.03 -10.05 10.94
CA TRP A 95 1.21 -10.32 11.66
C TRP A 95 1.74 -9.14 12.45
N TYR A 96 1.15 -7.94 12.31
CA TYR A 96 1.62 -6.73 12.98
C TYR A 96 1.62 -6.84 14.50
N ARG A 97 2.57 -6.13 15.11
CA ARG A 97 2.74 -6.05 16.56
C ARG A 97 2.54 -4.62 17.07
N ASP A 98 2.22 -4.51 18.35
CA ASP A 98 2.14 -3.23 19.03
C ASP A 98 3.53 -2.73 19.45
N GLU A 99 3.57 -1.52 20.02
CA GLU A 99 4.79 -0.88 20.51
C GLU A 99 5.54 -1.68 21.60
N ASN A 100 4.86 -2.62 22.25
CA ASN A 100 5.42 -3.50 23.26
C ASN A 100 5.86 -4.86 22.69
N GLY A 101 5.75 -5.05 21.37
CA GLY A 101 6.07 -6.30 20.69
C GLY A 101 5.00 -7.39 20.85
N ASN A 102 3.79 -7.07 21.31
CA ASN A 102 2.71 -8.05 21.38
C ASN A 102 1.96 -8.14 20.04
N PRO A 103 1.47 -9.33 19.62
CA PRO A 103 0.62 -9.45 18.44
C PRO A 103 -0.63 -8.58 18.55
N ARG A 104 -0.89 -7.73 17.55
CA ARG A 104 -2.15 -6.96 17.48
C ARG A 104 -3.35 -7.85 17.18
N THR A 105 -3.10 -8.91 16.42
CA THR A 105 -4.08 -9.94 16.08
C THR A 105 -3.86 -11.16 16.96
N SER A 106 -4.95 -11.71 17.50
CA SER A 106 -4.90 -12.94 18.31
C SER A 106 -4.22 -14.09 17.57
N ARG A 107 -3.47 -14.93 18.29
CA ARG A 107 -2.79 -16.11 17.75
C ARG A 107 -3.46 -17.41 18.21
N ASP A 108 -3.42 -18.44 17.37
CA ASP A 108 -3.78 -19.82 17.75
C ASP A 108 -2.65 -20.51 18.55
N ALA A 109 -2.84 -21.79 18.90
CA ALA A 109 -1.85 -22.56 19.64
C ALA A 109 -0.52 -22.78 18.88
N ASN A 110 -0.53 -22.60 17.56
CA ASN A 110 0.64 -22.71 16.69
C ASN A 110 1.26 -21.34 16.37
N GLY A 111 0.77 -20.25 16.97
CA GLY A 111 1.28 -18.90 16.75
C GLY A 111 0.70 -18.21 15.50
N ASN A 112 -0.30 -18.76 14.83
CA ASN A 112 -0.85 -18.19 13.59
C ASN A 112 -2.04 -17.26 13.85
N PRO A 113 -2.21 -16.16 13.07
CA PRO A 113 -3.44 -15.37 13.07
C PRO A 113 -4.66 -16.17 12.58
N PRO A 114 -5.89 -15.73 12.90
CA PRO A 114 -7.11 -16.36 12.40
C PRO A 114 -7.22 -16.23 10.88
N THR A 115 -7.89 -17.19 10.25
CA THR A 115 -8.15 -17.18 8.80
C THR A 115 -9.63 -16.96 8.49
N ASP A 116 -9.91 -16.39 7.33
CA ASP A 116 -11.26 -16.34 6.75
C ASP A 116 -11.70 -17.71 6.17
N ALA A 117 -12.88 -17.74 5.55
CA ALA A 117 -13.41 -18.94 4.91
C ALA A 117 -12.57 -19.45 3.72
N ASN A 118 -11.69 -18.62 3.17
CA ASN A 118 -10.79 -18.95 2.07
C ASN A 118 -9.38 -19.34 2.56
N GLY A 119 -9.17 -19.40 3.89
CA GLY A 119 -7.87 -19.69 4.49
C GLY A 119 -6.89 -18.51 4.47
N GLN A 120 -7.35 -17.28 4.20
CA GLN A 120 -6.51 -16.09 4.24
C GLN A 120 -6.43 -15.54 5.66
N TYR A 121 -5.25 -15.20 6.13
CA TYR A 121 -5.06 -14.57 7.43
C TYR A 121 -5.76 -13.21 7.50
N VAL A 122 -6.48 -12.97 8.59
CA VAL A 122 -7.28 -11.76 8.79
C VAL A 122 -6.71 -10.95 9.95
N ALA A 123 -6.51 -9.66 9.73
CA ALA A 123 -6.03 -8.74 10.76
C ALA A 123 -7.16 -8.38 11.74
N ALA A 124 -6.80 -8.14 12.99
CA ALA A 124 -7.76 -7.63 13.97
C ALA A 124 -8.22 -6.19 13.61
N ASN A 125 -9.41 -5.83 14.11
CA ASN A 125 -10.06 -4.53 13.85
C ASN A 125 -9.28 -3.32 14.42
N ASN A 126 -8.27 -3.54 15.25
CA ASN A 126 -7.34 -2.53 15.76
C ASN A 126 -6.12 -2.32 14.82
N THR A 127 -6.05 -3.06 13.70
CA THR A 127 -5.04 -2.89 12.65
C THR A 127 -5.72 -2.52 11.34
N VAL A 128 -6.66 -3.35 10.87
CA VAL A 128 -7.43 -3.12 9.63
C VAL A 128 -8.90 -3.14 9.97
N LYS A 129 -9.62 -2.07 9.62
CA LYS A 129 -11.05 -1.91 9.94
C LYS A 129 -11.83 -1.60 8.67
N MET A 130 -12.91 -2.36 8.44
CA MET A 130 -13.92 -1.96 7.46
C MET A 130 -14.85 -0.94 8.08
N VAL A 131 -15.03 0.20 7.40
CA VAL A 131 -15.84 1.33 7.86
C VAL A 131 -16.89 1.64 6.80
N ASN A 132 -18.15 1.74 7.20
CA ASN A 132 -19.23 2.18 6.32
C ASN A 132 -19.39 3.70 6.44
N LEU A 133 -18.89 4.44 5.46
CA LEU A 133 -19.04 5.90 5.37
C LEU A 133 -20.46 6.22 4.93
N THR A 134 -21.16 7.07 5.66
CA THR A 134 -22.57 7.44 5.37
C THR A 134 -22.71 8.72 4.55
N ASP A 135 -21.61 9.43 4.33
CA ASP A 135 -21.55 10.75 3.69
C ASP A 135 -20.74 10.72 2.39
N TRP A 136 -20.67 9.57 1.70
CA TRP A 136 -19.93 9.44 0.45
C TRP A 136 -20.60 10.30 -0.64
N GLN A 137 -19.93 11.38 -1.05
CA GLN A 137 -20.51 12.38 -1.95
C GLN A 137 -20.59 11.86 -3.39
N THR A 138 -21.78 11.95 -3.99
CA THR A 138 -22.03 11.66 -5.41
C THR A 138 -22.89 12.75 -6.03
N ARG A 139 -23.04 12.73 -7.36
CA ARG A 139 -24.00 13.60 -8.06
C ARG A 139 -25.45 13.45 -7.59
N PHE A 140 -25.79 12.32 -6.97
CA PHE A 140 -27.14 12.02 -6.49
C PHE A 140 -27.33 12.35 -5.00
N GLY A 141 -26.33 13.01 -4.39
CA GLY A 141 -26.26 13.26 -2.96
C GLY A 141 -25.38 12.23 -2.22
N PRO A 142 -25.31 12.36 -0.89
CA PRO A 142 -24.54 11.45 -0.04
C PRO A 142 -25.10 10.02 -0.10
N MET A 143 -24.22 9.02 -0.10
CA MET A 143 -24.60 7.61 0.00
C MET A 143 -23.66 6.83 0.92
N ASN A 144 -24.04 5.59 1.18
CA ASN A 144 -23.20 4.67 1.95
C ASN A 144 -22.11 4.07 1.06
N LYS A 145 -20.87 4.05 1.55
CA LYS A 145 -19.76 3.30 0.94
C LYS A 145 -18.92 2.62 2.02
N THR A 146 -18.75 1.32 1.88
CA THR A 146 -17.80 0.56 2.71
C THR A 146 -16.38 0.78 2.18
N VAL A 147 -15.48 1.16 3.07
CA VAL A 147 -14.04 1.31 2.79
C VAL A 147 -13.24 0.50 3.80
N THR A 148 -12.04 0.08 3.41
CA THR A 148 -11.07 -0.56 4.31
C THR A 148 -10.05 0.48 4.76
N GLN A 149 -9.78 0.55 6.06
CA GLN A 149 -8.82 1.49 6.64
C GLN A 149 -7.74 0.78 7.44
N LEU A 150 -6.51 1.29 7.38
CA LEU A 150 -5.51 1.04 8.41
C LEU A 150 -5.74 2.02 9.57
N VAL A 151 -5.81 1.48 10.79
CA VAL A 151 -6.24 2.20 11.99
C VAL A 151 -5.22 2.12 13.12
N THR A 152 -3.96 1.79 12.80
CA THR A 152 -2.89 1.70 13.79
C THR A 152 -2.48 3.09 14.30
N PRO A 153 -1.92 3.19 15.52
CA PRO A 153 -1.75 4.46 16.22
C PRO A 153 -0.94 5.50 15.46
N LYS A 154 0.22 5.14 14.89
CA LYS A 154 1.07 6.11 14.20
C LYS A 154 0.44 6.58 12.89
N ILE A 155 -0.21 5.66 12.15
CA ILE A 155 -0.97 6.01 10.96
C ILE A 155 -2.08 7.02 11.30
N VAL A 156 -2.84 6.79 12.38
CA VAL A 156 -3.91 7.70 12.80
C VAL A 156 -3.37 9.06 13.24
N GLU A 157 -2.25 9.08 13.99
CA GLU A 157 -1.55 10.32 14.36
C GLU A 157 -1.15 11.15 13.14
N ILE A 158 -0.47 10.53 12.17
CA ILE A 158 -0.04 11.19 10.94
C ILE A 158 -1.23 11.65 10.10
N ALA A 159 -2.29 10.85 10.02
CA ALA A 159 -3.50 11.21 9.28
C ALA A 159 -4.19 12.44 9.86
N ARG A 160 -4.41 12.48 11.18
CA ARG A 160 -5.03 13.61 11.88
C ARG A 160 -4.26 14.90 11.63
N ARG A 161 -2.93 14.83 11.72
CA ARG A 161 -2.04 15.96 11.44
C ARG A 161 -2.10 16.38 9.96
N HIS A 162 -2.01 15.43 9.03
CA HIS A 162 -1.96 15.72 7.60
C HIS A 162 -3.26 16.35 7.07
N PHE A 163 -4.40 15.78 7.46
CA PHE A 163 -5.72 16.25 7.02
C PHE A 163 -6.34 17.31 7.94
N ASN A 164 -5.64 17.67 9.02
CA ASN A 164 -6.13 18.59 10.06
C ASN A 164 -7.54 18.20 10.56
N CYS A 165 -7.69 16.92 10.93
CA CYS A 165 -8.98 16.33 11.29
C CYS A 165 -8.81 15.34 12.46
N ASP A 166 -9.01 15.83 13.68
CA ASP A 166 -8.79 15.07 14.93
C ASP A 166 -9.73 13.86 15.10
N THR A 167 -10.86 13.85 14.40
CA THR A 167 -11.84 12.76 14.44
C THR A 167 -11.52 11.62 13.49
N LEU A 168 -10.46 11.71 12.67
CA LEU A 168 -10.05 10.61 11.79
C LEU A 168 -9.70 9.36 12.63
N GLU A 169 -10.24 8.22 12.20
CA GLU A 169 -10.03 6.92 12.82
C GLU A 169 -9.01 6.05 12.07
N GLY A 170 -8.62 6.44 10.86
CA GLY A 170 -7.72 5.67 10.02
C GLY A 170 -7.54 6.26 8.62
N VAL A 171 -6.76 5.56 7.80
CA VAL A 171 -6.44 5.95 6.42
C VAL A 171 -6.92 4.85 5.48
N GLN A 172 -7.61 5.24 4.39
CA GLN A 172 -8.18 4.28 3.45
C GLN A 172 -7.09 3.56 2.65
N LEU A 173 -7.27 2.25 2.51
CA LEU A 173 -6.52 1.41 1.58
C LEU A 173 -7.24 1.40 0.22
N GLU A 174 -6.47 1.24 -0.84
CA GLU A 174 -6.96 1.10 -2.21
C GLU A 174 -8.02 -0.01 -2.30
N ASP A 175 -9.14 0.28 -2.97
CA ASP A 175 -10.27 -0.63 -3.14
C ASP A 175 -10.44 -1.16 -4.58
N GLN A 176 -9.61 -0.68 -5.53
CA GLN A 176 -9.60 -1.08 -6.94
C GLN A 176 -8.31 -1.83 -7.35
N GLY A 177 -8.26 -2.24 -8.63
CA GLY A 177 -7.06 -2.82 -9.25
C GLY A 177 -6.83 -4.32 -9.01
N GLY A 178 -7.78 -5.01 -8.35
CA GLY A 178 -7.72 -6.45 -8.09
C GLY A 178 -6.86 -6.83 -6.88
N SER A 179 -6.66 -8.13 -6.65
CA SER A 179 -6.03 -8.66 -5.42
C SER A 179 -4.56 -8.29 -5.23
N GLY A 180 -3.85 -7.94 -6.30
CA GLY A 180 -2.47 -7.46 -6.24
C GLY A 180 -2.35 -5.97 -5.87
N THR A 181 -3.46 -5.24 -5.88
CA THR A 181 -3.49 -3.80 -5.66
C THR A 181 -4.31 -3.44 -4.43
N ALA A 182 -5.56 -3.89 -4.39
CA ALA A 182 -6.50 -3.58 -3.33
C ALA A 182 -5.99 -4.09 -1.98
N GLY A 183 -6.03 -3.23 -0.96
CA GLY A 183 -5.56 -3.53 0.39
C GLY A 183 -4.04 -3.50 0.59
N SER A 184 -3.22 -3.46 -0.46
CA SER A 184 -1.74 -3.41 -0.35
C SER A 184 -1.16 -2.05 -0.76
N HIS A 185 -2.02 -1.06 -0.99
CA HIS A 185 -1.66 0.30 -1.39
C HIS A 185 -2.55 1.31 -0.68
N TRP A 186 -2.07 2.55 -0.58
CA TRP A 186 -2.90 3.67 -0.14
C TRP A 186 -3.96 4.01 -1.18
N GLU A 187 -5.15 4.43 -0.71
CA GLU A 187 -6.22 4.95 -1.56
C GLU A 187 -5.74 6.17 -2.34
N LYS A 188 -5.57 6.00 -3.66
CA LYS A 188 -5.01 7.04 -4.53
C LYS A 188 -5.85 8.31 -4.54
N ARG A 189 -7.18 8.20 -4.38
CA ARG A 189 -8.07 9.36 -4.29
C ARG A 189 -7.70 10.30 -3.13
N LEU A 190 -7.17 9.76 -2.04
CA LEU A 190 -6.78 10.54 -0.85
C LEU A 190 -5.30 10.93 -0.88
N LEU A 191 -4.44 10.03 -1.34
CA LEU A 191 -2.99 10.15 -1.21
C LEU A 191 -2.30 10.12 -2.59
N ASN A 192 -2.82 10.85 -3.57
CA ASN A 192 -2.45 10.75 -4.99
C ASN A 192 -0.93 10.72 -5.29
N TYR A 193 -0.14 11.57 -4.62
CA TYR A 193 1.30 11.66 -4.80
C TYR A 193 2.10 10.78 -3.85
N GLU A 194 1.45 9.85 -3.15
CA GLU A 194 2.13 8.90 -2.27
C GLU A 194 2.71 7.74 -3.10
N ALA A 195 3.96 7.40 -2.82
CA ALA A 195 4.73 6.39 -3.54
C ALA A 195 4.09 4.99 -3.53
N MET A 196 3.34 4.66 -2.49
CA MET A 196 2.66 3.39 -2.24
C MET A 196 1.18 3.40 -2.65
N THR A 197 0.79 4.28 -3.58
CA THR A 197 -0.50 4.15 -4.29
C THR A 197 -0.41 3.06 -5.37
N GLY A 198 -1.56 2.49 -5.76
CA GLY A 198 -1.62 1.36 -6.70
C GLY A 198 -1.16 1.67 -8.13
N ILE A 199 -1.03 2.96 -8.47
CA ILE A 199 -0.51 3.45 -9.75
C ILE A 199 0.46 4.58 -9.44
N ILE A 200 1.68 4.50 -9.96
CA ILE A 200 2.72 5.51 -9.76
C ILE A 200 2.29 6.82 -10.44
N SER A 201 2.23 7.90 -9.67
CA SER A 201 2.02 9.27 -10.17
C SER A 201 3.31 9.90 -10.67
N GLU A 202 3.20 10.91 -11.53
CA GLU A 202 4.31 11.84 -11.75
C GLU A 202 4.59 12.60 -10.44
N ASN A 203 5.85 12.68 -10.01
CA ASN A 203 6.28 13.33 -8.75
C ASN A 203 5.73 12.69 -7.45
N PHE A 204 5.77 11.36 -7.34
CA PHE A 204 5.42 10.70 -6.08
C PHE A 204 6.49 10.93 -4.98
N ALA A 205 6.08 10.82 -3.72
CA ALA A 205 6.94 10.91 -2.55
C ALA A 205 6.63 9.76 -1.58
N PHE A 206 7.68 9.20 -0.97
CA PHE A 206 7.53 8.35 0.21
C PHE A 206 7.22 9.27 1.39
N SER A 207 5.96 9.25 1.81
CA SER A 207 5.48 10.19 2.82
C SER A 207 5.55 9.60 4.23
N ASN A 208 5.28 10.44 5.23
CA ASN A 208 5.13 9.99 6.61
C ASN A 208 4.07 8.89 6.77
N PHE A 209 3.11 8.73 5.86
CA PHE A 209 2.14 7.63 5.92
C PHE A 209 2.81 6.27 5.74
N SER A 210 3.65 6.13 4.72
CA SER A 210 4.32 4.85 4.45
C SER A 210 5.37 4.52 5.51
N TYR A 211 6.05 5.53 6.06
CA TYR A 211 6.98 5.31 7.18
C TYR A 211 6.26 4.97 8.48
N ALA A 212 5.15 5.66 8.79
CA ALA A 212 4.30 5.33 9.94
C ALA A 212 3.76 3.91 9.87
N LEU A 213 3.42 3.42 8.67
CA LEU A 213 3.02 2.04 8.48
C LEU A 213 4.12 1.06 8.85
N LEU A 214 5.36 1.31 8.43
CA LEU A 214 6.48 0.44 8.77
C LEU A 214 6.81 0.49 10.28
N GLU A 215 6.65 1.64 10.93
CA GLU A 215 6.75 1.76 12.39
C GLU A 215 5.65 0.94 13.10
N ASP A 216 4.40 1.10 12.67
CA ASP A 216 3.23 0.39 13.24
C ASP A 216 3.21 -1.12 12.91
N SER A 217 4.02 -1.60 11.95
CA SER A 217 4.09 -3.02 11.62
C SER A 217 4.86 -3.85 12.66
N GLY A 218 5.50 -3.21 13.64
CA GLY A 218 6.38 -3.86 14.61
C GLY A 218 7.84 -3.90 14.18
N ASN A 219 8.21 -3.22 13.09
CA ASN A 219 9.62 -3.03 12.76
C ASN A 219 10.22 -1.99 13.72
N GLN A 220 11.50 -2.16 14.05
CA GLN A 220 12.28 -1.12 14.73
C GLN A 220 12.08 0.22 13.99
N PRO A 221 12.04 1.36 14.70
CA PRO A 221 11.90 2.65 14.07
C PRO A 221 12.91 2.75 12.93
N ILE A 222 12.44 3.02 11.71
CA ILE A 222 13.31 3.32 10.57
C ILE A 222 13.90 4.69 10.85
N ALA A 223 14.85 4.73 11.76
CA ALA A 223 15.40 5.95 12.31
C ALA A 223 16.93 5.96 12.18
N PRO A 224 17.50 7.16 11.99
CA PRO A 224 16.82 8.44 12.10
C PRO A 224 16.69 9.09 10.72
N PHE A 225 15.55 8.98 10.06
CA PHE A 225 15.22 9.98 9.03
C PHE A 225 14.38 11.07 9.66
N CYS A 226 15.12 12.13 10.05
CA CYS A 226 14.73 13.47 10.46
C CYS A 226 13.50 13.53 11.37
N ASP A 227 13.76 13.82 12.66
CA ASP A 227 12.91 14.76 13.37
C ASP A 227 12.51 15.87 12.39
N PHE A 228 11.22 16.13 12.29
CA PHE A 228 10.69 17.31 11.61
C PHE A 228 11.63 18.47 11.90
N PHE A 229 12.12 19.15 10.85
CA PHE A 229 12.76 20.44 11.03
C PHE A 229 11.87 21.23 11.99
N THR A 230 12.42 21.50 13.17
CA THR A 230 11.83 22.30 14.23
C THR A 230 10.95 23.37 13.63
N ASP A 231 9.73 23.52 14.14
CA ASP A 231 8.91 24.70 13.96
C ASP A 231 9.78 25.94 14.20
N ASN A 232 10.33 26.48 13.12
CA ASN A 232 10.92 27.79 13.10
C ASN A 232 9.89 28.66 12.40
N GLU A 233 9.10 29.38 13.20
CA GLU A 233 8.19 30.45 12.82
C GLU A 233 8.82 31.55 11.93
N PHE A 234 10.10 31.42 11.54
CA PHE A 234 10.89 32.43 10.84
C PHE A 234 11.47 32.01 9.49
N ASN A 235 11.19 30.79 8.98
CA ASN A 235 11.55 30.47 7.59
C ASN A 235 10.66 29.37 6.99
N PRO A 236 9.51 29.69 6.38
CA PRO A 236 8.78 28.70 5.60
C PRO A 236 9.68 28.29 4.44
N GLN A 237 10.15 27.03 4.43
CA GLN A 237 10.70 26.48 3.21
C GLN A 237 9.60 26.51 2.16
N ASN A 238 9.71 27.50 1.28
CA ASN A 238 8.94 27.58 0.05
C ASN A 238 9.33 26.34 -0.76
N LEU A 239 8.53 25.27 -0.63
CA LEU A 239 8.52 24.19 -1.61
C LEU A 239 8.02 24.81 -2.92
N SER A 240 8.95 25.37 -3.69
CA SER A 240 8.69 25.78 -5.06
C SER A 240 8.65 24.53 -5.94
N CYS A 241 7.65 24.47 -6.81
CA CYS A 241 7.56 23.49 -7.88
C CYS A 241 8.88 23.37 -8.66
N ASN A 242 9.24 22.15 -9.08
CA ASN A 242 10.31 21.99 -10.05
C ASN A 242 9.92 22.61 -11.40
N ILE A 243 10.95 23.09 -12.11
CA ILE A 243 10.95 24.26 -12.99
C ILE A 243 10.50 24.00 -14.44
N ASP A 244 10.21 22.78 -14.86
CA ASP A 244 9.93 22.57 -16.27
C ASP A 244 8.53 23.00 -16.71
N ARG A 245 7.52 23.02 -15.82
CA ARG A 245 6.13 23.43 -16.15
C ARG A 245 5.61 22.81 -17.47
N THR A 246 6.20 21.71 -17.91
CA THR A 246 5.95 21.06 -19.21
C THR A 246 4.90 19.97 -19.08
N ALA A 247 4.55 19.57 -17.85
CA ALA A 247 3.32 18.85 -17.60
C ALA A 247 2.14 19.80 -17.82
N VAL A 248 1.58 19.74 -19.02
CA VAL A 248 0.21 20.17 -19.27
C VAL A 248 -0.66 19.24 -18.43
N ALA A 249 -1.11 19.68 -17.26
CA ALA A 249 -2.15 18.97 -16.52
C ALA A 249 -3.41 18.98 -17.39
N PHE A 250 -3.59 17.92 -18.19
CA PHE A 250 -4.82 17.72 -18.95
C PHE A 250 -5.84 17.14 -18.00
N CYS A 251 -7.01 17.77 -17.94
CA CYS A 251 -8.15 17.18 -17.26
C CYS A 251 -8.62 15.98 -18.09
N ASN A 252 -8.12 14.79 -17.78
CA ASN A 252 -8.41 13.57 -18.53
C ASN A 252 -9.78 13.00 -18.17
N PHE A 253 -10.83 13.80 -18.34
CA PHE A 253 -12.20 13.30 -18.32
C PHE A 253 -12.43 12.52 -19.60
N VAL A 254 -12.47 11.20 -19.47
CA VAL A 254 -12.84 10.31 -20.56
C VAL A 254 -14.33 10.05 -20.46
N ASP A 255 -15.06 10.28 -21.55
CA ASP A 255 -16.43 9.76 -21.67
C ASP A 255 -16.34 8.24 -21.75
N ASN A 256 -16.85 7.56 -20.70
CA ASN A 256 -16.82 6.10 -20.61
C ASN A 256 -17.63 5.43 -21.72
N TYR A 257 -18.41 6.20 -22.50
CA TYR A 257 -19.13 5.72 -23.66
C TYR A 257 -18.23 5.20 -24.80
N LEU A 258 -16.95 5.60 -24.87
CA LEU A 258 -16.08 5.29 -26.02
C LEU A 258 -15.00 4.21 -25.76
N TYR A 259 -14.75 3.80 -24.52
CA TYR A 259 -13.63 2.88 -24.19
C TYR A 259 -14.04 1.43 -23.96
N VAL A 260 -15.33 1.14 -23.82
CA VAL A 260 -15.82 -0.22 -23.58
C VAL A 260 -16.85 -0.56 -24.66
N ALA A 261 -16.58 -1.62 -25.43
CA ALA A 261 -17.47 -2.18 -26.46
C ALA A 261 -18.78 -2.77 -25.88
N SER A 262 -19.13 -2.41 -24.65
CA SER A 262 -20.32 -2.82 -23.90
C SER A 262 -20.70 -1.66 -22.98
N PHE A 263 -21.99 -1.35 -22.89
CA PHE A 263 -22.56 -0.26 -22.11
C PHE A 263 -22.31 -0.45 -20.60
N VAL A 264 -21.09 -0.21 -20.11
CA VAL A 264 -20.77 -0.28 -18.69
C VAL A 264 -21.10 1.06 -18.05
N SER A 265 -22.22 1.11 -17.32
CA SER A 265 -22.54 2.27 -16.50
C SER A 265 -21.56 2.39 -15.34
N ILE A 266 -20.96 3.57 -15.15
CA ILE A 266 -20.15 3.88 -13.96
C ILE A 266 -21.00 3.62 -12.71
N PRO A 267 -20.54 2.84 -11.72
CA PRO A 267 -21.28 2.62 -10.47
C PRO A 267 -21.63 3.93 -9.78
N ARG A 268 -22.76 3.97 -9.07
CA ARG A 268 -23.35 5.22 -8.55
C ARG A 268 -22.41 5.98 -7.63
N GLU A 269 -21.65 5.26 -6.82
CA GLU A 269 -20.63 5.72 -5.88
C GLU A 269 -19.45 6.44 -6.55
N TYR A 270 -19.23 6.26 -7.86
CA TYR A 270 -18.17 6.94 -8.63
C TYR A 270 -18.74 7.98 -9.61
N GLN A 271 -20.04 8.27 -9.56
CA GLN A 271 -20.65 9.28 -10.41
C GLN A 271 -20.64 10.64 -9.73
N TYR A 272 -19.74 11.52 -10.17
CA TYR A 272 -19.63 12.90 -9.66
C TYR A 272 -20.23 13.96 -10.60
N PHE A 273 -20.44 13.63 -11.87
CA PHE A 273 -20.90 14.56 -12.90
C PHE A 273 -22.21 14.11 -13.55
N ASN A 274 -23.04 15.07 -13.95
CA ASN A 274 -24.23 14.78 -14.76
C ASN A 274 -23.84 14.37 -16.18
N SER A 275 -24.48 13.32 -16.69
CA SER A 275 -24.40 12.95 -18.11
C SER A 275 -24.78 14.13 -19.00
N GLY A 276 -23.91 14.53 -19.92
CA GLY A 276 -24.15 15.68 -20.80
C GLY A 276 -23.66 17.03 -20.29
N ALA A 277 -22.81 17.07 -19.25
CA ALA A 277 -21.98 18.25 -19.03
C ALA A 277 -21.12 18.47 -20.29
N ASN A 278 -21.39 19.54 -21.04
CA ASN A 278 -20.58 19.96 -22.18
C ASN A 278 -19.19 20.34 -21.67
N PHE A 279 -18.31 19.35 -21.53
CA PHE A 279 -16.89 19.58 -21.33
C PHE A 279 -16.31 20.01 -22.68
N ASN A 280 -16.46 21.30 -22.99
CA ASN A 280 -15.92 21.88 -24.20
C ASN A 280 -14.39 21.66 -24.15
N SER A 281 -13.87 20.90 -25.11
CA SER A 281 -12.46 20.51 -25.23
C SER A 281 -11.54 21.66 -25.67
N THR A 282 -11.92 22.90 -25.40
CA THR A 282 -11.20 24.10 -25.78
C THR A 282 -10.96 24.98 -24.56
N CYS A 283 -9.76 24.87 -23.99
CA CYS A 283 -9.18 26.00 -23.29
C CYS A 283 -8.91 27.09 -24.34
N THR A 284 -9.77 28.10 -24.45
CA THR A 284 -9.49 29.27 -25.28
C THR A 284 -8.61 30.25 -24.49
N ASN A 285 -7.36 30.36 -24.95
CA ASN A 285 -6.29 31.36 -24.74
C ASN A 285 -6.21 32.09 -23.39
#